data_AF-F6PU18-F1
#
_entry.id   AF-F6PU18-F1
#
_cell.length_a   1.000
_cell.length_b   1.000
_cell.length_c   1.000
_cell.angle_alpha   90.00
_cell.angle_beta   90.00
_cell.angle_gamma   90.00
#
_symmetry.space_group_name_H-M   'P 1'
#
loop_
_entity.id
_entity.type
_entity.pdbx_description
1 polymer ?
#
loop_
_entity_poly.entity_id
_entity_poly.type
_entity_poly.pdbx_seq_one_letter_code
_entity_poly.pdbx_strand_id
1 'polypeptide(L)'
;MARIWLPLLALLSLAAHFCTLQAEECSIRKLFNANDEKFCSKDLDVIYPDIGRVSCIYIPNCFDFPRSLIKVWDYPLLRYSKAQPGLKYVLIMVDPDAPSRWDPKYRYWRHWVLTDIPGWQLLSGRDLTGNDISAYRRPSPPPGTGYHRYQFYLYEQPLWVILYFLPEEIRRSTWDLKAFVQRNKLGEPVATTQFLAMNPIQ
;
A
#
# COMPACT_ATOMS: atom_id res chain seq x y z
N MET A 1 11.99 -38.34 58.05
CA MET A 1 11.05 -37.35 57.51
C MET A 1 11.79 -36.49 56.48
N ALA A 2 11.60 -36.75 55.19
CA ALA A 2 12.17 -35.92 54.13
C ALA A 2 11.02 -35.27 53.37
N ARG A 3 10.80 -33.97 53.59
CA ARG A 3 9.86 -33.18 52.78
C ARG A 3 10.67 -32.30 51.85
N ILE A 4 10.59 -32.73 50.59
CA ILE A 4 11.08 -32.13 49.36
C ILE A 4 10.67 -30.65 49.29
N TRP A 5 11.65 -29.77 49.15
CA TRP A 5 11.44 -28.37 48.76
C TRP A 5 11.97 -28.20 47.34
N LEU A 6 11.05 -27.93 46.41
CA LEU A 6 11.15 -27.28 45.08
C LEU A 6 10.07 -27.90 44.17
N PRO A 7 9.35 -27.15 43.32
CA PRO A 7 9.69 -25.81 42.81
C PRO A 7 8.51 -24.82 42.75
N LEU A 8 8.54 -23.75 43.55
CA LEU A 8 7.73 -22.55 43.27
C LEU A 8 8.35 -21.67 42.16
N LEU A 9 9.62 -21.92 41.80
CA LEU A 9 10.35 -21.18 40.76
C LEU A 9 9.96 -21.60 39.33
N ALA A 10 9.41 -22.80 39.12
CA ALA A 10 9.00 -23.26 37.80
C ALA A 10 7.71 -22.59 37.31
N LEU A 11 6.78 -22.28 38.23
CA LEU A 11 5.50 -21.65 37.89
C LEU A 11 5.62 -20.17 37.51
N LEU A 12 6.56 -19.45 38.13
CA LEU A 12 6.86 -18.05 37.77
C LEU A 12 7.53 -17.94 36.39
N SER A 13 8.35 -18.92 35.98
CA SER A 13 8.97 -18.91 34.65
C SER A 13 8.00 -19.27 33.53
N LEU A 14 7.01 -20.14 33.81
CA LEU A 14 5.94 -20.49 32.88
C LEU A 14 4.98 -19.32 32.65
N ALA A 15 4.57 -18.60 33.71
CA ALA A 15 3.71 -17.43 33.55
C ALA A 15 4.41 -16.29 32.78
N ALA A 16 5.71 -16.10 32.99
CA ALA A 16 6.51 -15.15 32.19
C ALA A 16 6.64 -15.60 30.73
N HIS A 17 6.83 -16.90 30.46
CA HIS A 17 6.86 -17.45 29.09
C HIS A 17 5.50 -17.35 28.36
N PHE A 18 4.40 -17.55 29.08
CA PHE A 18 3.05 -17.40 28.51
C PHE A 18 2.68 -15.93 28.25
N CYS A 19 3.15 -15.00 29.07
CA CYS A 19 2.95 -13.56 28.84
C CYS A 19 3.81 -13.04 27.67
N THR A 20 5.00 -13.61 27.43
CA THR A 20 5.85 -13.25 26.27
C THR A 20 5.34 -13.79 24.94
N LEU A 21 4.48 -14.81 24.92
CA LEU A 21 3.95 -15.40 23.68
C LEU A 21 2.80 -14.59 23.06
N GLN A 22 2.26 -13.60 23.77
CA GLN A 22 1.09 -12.82 23.31
C GLN A 22 1.42 -11.37 22.93
N ALA A 23 2.67 -10.95 23.12
CA ALA A 23 3.22 -9.75 22.51
C ALA A 23 3.95 -10.12 21.21
N GLU A 24 3.21 -10.63 20.21
CA GLU A 24 3.69 -10.49 18.83
C GLU A 24 3.81 -8.98 18.57
N GLU A 25 5.04 -8.49 18.59
CA GLU A 25 5.42 -7.10 18.30
C GLU A 25 4.56 -6.49 17.18
N CYS A 26 3.67 -5.59 17.58
CA CYS A 26 2.80 -4.76 16.74
C CYS A 26 3.62 -3.70 15.99
N SER A 27 4.58 -4.13 15.18
CA SER A 27 5.46 -3.26 14.42
C SER A 27 5.21 -3.41 12.92
N ILE A 28 5.32 -2.29 12.19
CA ILE A 28 5.36 -2.31 10.73
C ILE A 28 6.56 -3.15 10.30
N ARG A 29 6.34 -4.14 9.43
CA ARG A 29 7.38 -5.04 8.95
C ARG A 29 7.53 -4.97 7.43
N LYS A 30 8.72 -5.30 6.94
CA LYS A 30 8.96 -5.50 5.51
C LYS A 30 8.12 -6.67 4.98
N LEU A 31 7.83 -6.65 3.68
CA LEU A 31 7.15 -7.77 3.03
C LEU A 31 8.01 -9.04 3.11
N PHE A 32 7.45 -10.11 3.67
CA PHE A 32 8.17 -11.39 3.83
C PHE A 32 7.92 -12.38 2.68
N ASN A 33 6.90 -12.15 1.85
CA ASN A 33 6.60 -13.00 0.71
C ASN A 33 7.39 -12.54 -0.52
N ALA A 34 8.25 -13.42 -1.05
CA ALA A 34 9.11 -13.14 -2.20
C ALA A 34 8.34 -12.64 -3.45
N ASN A 35 7.09 -13.05 -3.67
CA ASN A 35 6.29 -12.58 -4.80
C ASN A 35 5.79 -11.15 -4.60
N ASP A 36 5.40 -10.79 -3.38
CA ASP A 36 4.97 -9.43 -3.06
C ASP A 36 6.18 -8.49 -2.95
N GLU A 37 7.35 -8.99 -2.54
CA GLU A 37 8.60 -8.24 -2.56
C GLU A 37 9.09 -7.96 -3.99
N LYS A 38 8.93 -8.89 -4.95
CA LYS A 38 9.29 -8.67 -6.36
C LYS A 38 8.56 -7.50 -7.01
N PHE A 39 7.33 -7.21 -6.56
CA PHE A 39 6.58 -6.06 -7.07
C PHE A 39 7.22 -4.74 -6.64
N CYS A 40 7.86 -4.74 -5.47
CA CYS A 40 8.57 -3.59 -4.96
C CYS A 40 9.87 -3.39 -5.72
N SER A 41 9.86 -2.39 -6.60
CA SER A 41 11.01 -2.08 -7.42
C SER A 41 11.29 -0.58 -7.39
N LYS A 42 12.57 -0.25 -7.20
CA LYS A 42 13.10 1.11 -7.32
C LYS A 42 12.56 2.05 -6.21
N ASP A 43 13.15 3.24 -6.11
CA ASP A 43 13.08 4.10 -4.92
C ASP A 43 11.83 5.00 -4.87
N LEU A 44 10.63 4.41 -4.99
CA LEU A 44 9.37 5.13 -4.77
C LEU A 44 8.92 5.02 -3.33
N ASP A 45 8.92 6.14 -2.63
CA ASP A 45 8.37 6.27 -1.29
C ASP A 45 6.96 6.83 -1.33
N VAL A 46 6.06 6.12 -0.66
CA VAL A 46 4.68 6.54 -0.38
C VAL A 46 4.59 6.81 1.10
N ILE A 47 4.20 8.03 1.49
CA ILE A 47 4.23 8.48 2.88
C ILE A 47 2.85 9.03 3.24
N TYR A 48 2.15 8.35 4.13
CA TYR A 48 0.89 8.85 4.68
C TYR A 48 1.18 9.71 5.90
N PRO A 49 0.55 10.88 6.08
CA PRO A 49 0.83 11.77 7.22
C PRO A 49 0.69 11.08 8.59
N ASP A 50 -0.34 10.26 8.74
CA ASP A 50 -0.69 9.61 10.00
C ASP A 50 0.03 8.28 10.26
N ILE A 51 0.63 7.67 9.22
CA ILE A 51 1.21 6.33 9.29
C ILE A 51 2.73 6.36 9.04
N GLY A 52 3.20 7.35 8.28
CA GLY A 52 4.56 7.44 7.79
C GLY A 52 4.75 6.68 6.46
N ARG A 53 6.00 6.27 6.22
CA ARG A 53 6.41 5.64 4.96
C ARG A 53 5.88 4.20 4.86
N VAL A 54 5.07 3.95 3.84
CA VAL A 54 4.43 2.65 3.57
C VAL A 54 4.99 1.92 2.34
N SER A 55 6.13 2.35 1.80
CA SER A 55 6.74 1.62 0.69
C SER A 55 7.24 0.24 1.14
N CYS A 56 6.65 -0.81 0.55
CA CYS A 56 7.07 -2.21 0.68
C CYS A 56 6.96 -2.77 2.10
N ILE A 57 5.83 -2.49 2.73
CA ILE A 57 5.54 -2.96 4.08
C ILE A 57 4.21 -3.70 4.17
N TYR A 58 4.10 -4.44 5.24
CA TYR A 58 2.84 -4.94 5.75
C TYR A 58 2.44 -4.12 6.97
N ILE A 59 1.18 -3.68 7.00
CA ILE A 59 0.63 -2.92 8.13
C ILE A 59 -0.09 -3.91 9.06
N PRO A 60 0.43 -4.11 10.28
CA PRO A 60 -0.11 -5.10 11.19
C PRO A 60 -1.51 -4.69 11.67
N ASN A 61 -2.36 -5.68 11.85
CA ASN A 61 -3.69 -5.51 12.43
C ASN A 61 -3.65 -5.94 13.89
N CYS A 62 -3.20 -5.04 14.76
CA CYS A 62 -3.05 -5.27 16.19
C CYS A 62 -3.81 -4.19 16.98
N PHE A 63 -4.18 -4.51 18.22
CA PHE A 63 -5.02 -3.65 19.08
C PHE A 63 -4.43 -2.25 19.32
N ASP A 64 -3.10 -2.12 19.35
CA ASP A 64 -2.38 -0.86 19.58
C ASP A 64 -2.06 -0.06 18.31
N PHE A 65 -2.23 -0.63 17.11
CA PHE A 65 -2.21 0.18 15.91
C PHE A 65 -3.54 0.94 15.90
N PRO A 66 -3.57 2.26 16.14
CA PRO A 66 -4.81 2.92 16.45
C PRO A 66 -5.78 2.70 15.30
N ARG A 67 -6.92 2.05 15.59
CA ARG A 67 -8.02 1.90 14.61
C ARG A 67 -8.44 3.26 14.02
N SER A 68 -8.09 4.37 14.68
CA SER A 68 -8.19 5.74 14.20
C SER A 68 -7.21 6.10 13.08
N LEU A 69 -5.94 5.64 13.09
CA LEU A 69 -4.98 5.89 12.01
C LEU A 69 -5.35 5.14 10.72
N ILE A 70 -6.05 4.00 10.84
CA ILE A 70 -6.63 3.27 9.68
C ILE A 70 -7.90 3.96 9.14
N LYS A 71 -8.54 4.85 9.91
CA LYS A 71 -9.75 5.54 9.45
C LYS A 71 -9.46 6.76 8.58
N VAL A 72 -8.28 7.37 8.69
CA VAL A 72 -7.93 8.59 7.94
C VAL A 72 -6.72 8.31 7.05
N TRP A 73 -6.97 7.60 5.96
CA TRP A 73 -6.00 7.47 4.87
C TRP A 73 -6.12 8.67 3.95
N ASP A 74 -5.63 9.83 4.37
CA ASP A 74 -5.60 11.02 3.51
C ASP A 74 -4.65 10.83 2.32
N TYR A 75 -4.51 11.86 1.47
CA TYR A 75 -3.61 11.80 0.32
C TYR A 75 -2.17 11.52 0.77
N PRO A 76 -1.48 10.51 0.19
CA PRO A 76 -0.09 10.27 0.51
C PRO A 76 0.81 11.28 -0.20
N LEU A 77 1.92 11.63 0.45
CA LEU A 77 3.06 12.26 -0.19
C LEU A 77 3.84 11.20 -0.96
N LEU A 78 4.45 11.62 -2.07
CA LEU A 78 5.27 10.75 -2.92
C LEU A 78 6.65 11.31 -3.10
N ARG A 79 7.66 10.46 -2.92
CA ARG A 79 9.04 10.80 -3.22
C ARG A 79 9.63 9.76 -4.16
N TYR A 80 10.23 10.24 -5.24
CA TYR A 80 10.98 9.41 -6.18
C TYR A 80 12.32 10.10 -6.48
N SER A 81 13.39 9.58 -5.89
CA SER A 81 14.72 10.23 -5.91
C SER A 81 15.36 10.30 -7.31
N LYS A 82 14.86 9.51 -8.26
CA LYS A 82 15.33 9.43 -9.64
C LYS A 82 14.44 10.23 -10.61
N ALA A 83 13.47 10.99 -10.10
CA ALA A 83 12.64 11.85 -10.95
C ALA A 83 13.49 12.93 -11.64
N GLN A 84 13.13 13.28 -12.87
CA GLN A 84 13.75 14.35 -13.63
C GLN A 84 12.89 15.63 -13.53
N PRO A 85 13.44 16.78 -13.09
CA PRO A 85 12.66 18.00 -12.85
C PRO A 85 11.85 18.52 -14.04
N GLY A 86 12.35 18.30 -15.27
CA GLY A 86 11.72 18.76 -16.51
C GLY A 86 10.70 17.78 -17.10
N LEU A 87 10.51 16.61 -16.49
CA LEU A 87 9.56 15.60 -16.94
C LEU A 87 8.31 15.59 -16.08
N LYS A 88 7.26 14.99 -16.63
CA LYS A 88 5.98 14.73 -15.94
C LYS A 88 5.83 13.24 -15.68
N TYR A 89 5.04 12.91 -14.68
CA TYR A 89 4.79 11.54 -14.26
C TYR A 89 3.30 11.25 -14.08
N VAL A 90 2.95 9.98 -14.20
CA VAL A 90 1.63 9.43 -13.92
C VAL A 90 1.74 8.47 -12.74
N LEU A 91 0.95 8.71 -11.71
CA LEU A 91 0.77 7.77 -10.61
C LEU A 91 -0.53 6.99 -10.80
N ILE A 92 -0.45 5.67 -10.63
CA ILE A 92 -1.61 4.79 -10.59
C ILE A 92 -1.59 4.01 -9.27
N MET A 93 -2.68 4.08 -8.52
CA MET A 93 -2.93 3.27 -7.33
C MET A 93 -4.10 2.31 -7.59
N VAL A 94 -3.86 1.01 -7.41
CA VAL A 94 -4.86 -0.04 -7.63
C VAL A 94 -4.83 -1.10 -6.52
N ASP A 95 -5.97 -1.76 -6.33
CA ASP A 95 -6.11 -2.97 -5.53
C ASP A 95 -6.34 -4.17 -6.48
N PRO A 96 -5.37 -5.10 -6.64
CA PRO A 96 -5.53 -6.31 -7.43
C PRO A 96 -6.31 -7.41 -6.69
N ASP A 97 -6.64 -7.20 -5.43
CA ASP A 97 -7.23 -8.19 -4.54
C ASP A 97 -8.72 -7.91 -4.31
N ALA A 98 -9.34 -6.96 -4.99
CA ALA A 98 -10.76 -6.68 -4.80
C ALA A 98 -11.68 -7.79 -5.36
N PRO A 99 -12.72 -8.25 -4.62
CA PRO A 99 -13.04 -7.93 -3.23
C PRO A 99 -12.27 -8.76 -2.19
N SER A 100 -11.63 -9.86 -2.57
CA SER A 100 -10.65 -10.56 -1.73
C SER A 100 -9.52 -11.16 -2.57
N ARG A 101 -8.34 -11.35 -1.96
CA ARG A 101 -7.16 -11.90 -2.67
C ARG A 101 -7.40 -13.30 -3.23
N TRP A 102 -8.27 -14.09 -2.60
CA TRP A 102 -8.61 -15.45 -3.04
C TRP A 102 -9.72 -15.51 -4.09
N ASP A 103 -10.59 -14.50 -4.18
CA ASP A 103 -11.61 -14.36 -5.23
C ASP A 103 -11.62 -12.92 -5.78
N PRO A 104 -10.60 -12.54 -6.57
CA PRO A 104 -10.36 -11.15 -6.98
C PRO A 104 -11.20 -10.74 -8.19
N LYS A 105 -12.53 -10.96 -8.16
CA LYS A 105 -13.45 -10.71 -9.28
C LYS A 105 -13.54 -9.26 -9.76
N TYR A 106 -13.08 -8.29 -8.96
CA TYR A 106 -13.07 -6.87 -9.33
C TYR A 106 -11.67 -6.34 -9.65
N ARG A 107 -10.69 -7.22 -9.80
CA ARG A 107 -9.33 -6.87 -10.23
C ARG A 107 -9.34 -6.16 -11.60
N TYR A 108 -8.58 -5.09 -11.80
CA TYR A 108 -7.97 -4.22 -10.79
C TYR A 108 -9.00 -3.20 -10.30
N TRP A 109 -9.05 -2.93 -9.01
CA TRP A 109 -9.88 -1.86 -8.46
C TRP A 109 -9.08 -0.56 -8.38
N ARG A 110 -9.50 0.46 -9.12
CA ARG A 110 -8.79 1.74 -9.23
C ARG A 110 -9.04 2.65 -8.03
N HIS A 111 -7.99 2.93 -7.27
CA HIS A 111 -8.00 3.85 -6.13
C HIS A 111 -7.65 5.27 -6.54
N TRP A 112 -6.62 5.47 -7.35
CA TRP A 112 -6.15 6.79 -7.74
C TRP A 112 -5.46 6.76 -9.08
N VAL A 113 -5.70 7.78 -9.93
CA VAL A 113 -4.85 8.07 -11.08
C VAL A 113 -4.64 9.58 -11.13
N LEU A 114 -3.39 9.97 -10.90
CA LEU A 114 -2.93 11.36 -10.93
C LEU A 114 -1.95 11.52 -12.09
N THR A 115 -2.22 12.45 -12.99
CA THR A 115 -1.37 12.74 -14.14
C THR A 115 -0.71 14.10 -13.97
N ASP A 116 0.18 14.44 -14.89
CA ASP A 116 0.85 15.74 -14.97
C ASP A 116 1.66 16.10 -13.72
N ILE A 117 2.10 15.09 -12.95
CA ILE A 117 2.89 15.30 -11.75
C ILE A 117 4.26 15.83 -12.16
N PRO A 118 4.64 17.07 -11.78
CA PRO A 118 5.95 17.59 -12.10
C PRO A 118 7.05 16.81 -11.38
N GLY A 119 8.10 16.41 -12.09
CA GLY A 119 9.18 15.60 -11.52
C GLY A 119 9.91 16.26 -10.34
N TRP A 120 9.99 17.59 -10.31
CA TRP A 120 10.58 18.32 -9.18
C TRP A 120 9.80 18.15 -7.88
N GLN A 121 8.47 17.93 -7.94
CA GLN A 121 7.66 17.66 -6.75
C GLN A 121 7.99 16.29 -6.17
N LEU A 122 8.18 15.29 -7.03
CA LEU A 122 8.60 13.94 -6.63
C LEU A 122 10.01 13.92 -6.02
N LEU A 123 10.91 14.80 -6.45
CA LEU A 123 12.22 14.96 -5.79
C LEU A 123 12.08 15.56 -4.39
N SER A 124 11.20 16.56 -4.24
CA SER A 124 11.01 17.25 -2.97
C SER A 124 10.28 16.40 -1.92
N GLY A 125 9.44 15.45 -2.35
CA GLY A 125 8.60 14.65 -1.45
C GLY A 125 7.52 15.46 -0.74
N ARG A 126 7.13 16.61 -1.30
CA ARG A 126 6.13 17.54 -0.74
C ARG A 126 4.82 17.46 -1.53
N ASP A 127 3.92 18.41 -1.26
CA ASP A 127 2.59 18.53 -1.87
C ASP A 127 2.61 18.23 -3.36
N LEU A 128 1.76 17.27 -3.75
CA LEU A 128 1.61 16.87 -5.13
C LEU A 128 0.54 17.71 -5.80
N THR A 129 0.89 18.24 -6.95
CA THR A 129 -0.05 18.81 -7.91
C THR A 129 -0.09 17.94 -9.14
N GLY A 130 -1.21 18.00 -9.85
CA GLY A 130 -1.42 17.22 -11.04
C GLY A 130 -2.88 17.29 -11.45
N ASN A 131 -3.25 16.45 -12.40
CA ASN A 131 -4.61 16.31 -12.86
C ASN A 131 -5.20 14.98 -12.38
N ASP A 132 -6.20 15.07 -11.50
CA ASP A 132 -6.91 13.92 -10.96
C ASP A 132 -7.93 13.39 -11.98
N ILE A 133 -7.49 12.53 -12.90
CA ILE A 133 -8.43 11.88 -13.82
C ILE A 133 -9.24 10.79 -13.10
N SER A 134 -8.70 10.16 -12.07
CA SER A 134 -9.44 9.33 -11.11
C SER A 134 -9.08 9.73 -9.69
N ALA A 135 -9.86 10.64 -9.07
CA ALA A 135 -9.63 11.13 -7.71
C ALA A 135 -9.30 10.00 -6.71
N TYR A 136 -8.43 10.30 -5.75
CA TYR A 136 -8.00 9.35 -4.74
C TYR A 136 -9.18 8.79 -3.93
N ARG A 137 -9.16 7.48 -3.72
CA ARG A 137 -10.03 6.79 -2.77
C ARG A 137 -9.17 5.99 -1.82
N ARG A 138 -9.38 6.21 -0.53
CA ARG A 138 -8.65 5.50 0.51
C ARG A 138 -8.76 3.97 0.43
N PRO A 139 -7.72 3.26 0.91
CA PRO A 139 -7.83 1.87 1.32
C PRO A 139 -9.09 1.61 2.15
N SER A 140 -9.84 0.59 1.77
CA SER A 140 -11.08 0.20 2.45
C SER A 140 -11.43 -1.26 2.14
N PRO A 141 -10.55 -2.21 2.49
CA PRO A 141 -10.81 -3.61 2.18
C PRO A 141 -12.06 -4.06 2.99
N PRO A 142 -12.95 -4.88 2.40
CA PRO A 142 -14.15 -5.32 3.12
C PRO A 142 -13.78 -6.15 4.37
N PRO A 143 -14.52 -6.04 5.48
CA PRO A 143 -14.25 -6.85 6.68
C PRO A 143 -14.20 -8.36 6.35
N GLY A 144 -13.20 -9.06 6.90
CA GLY A 144 -13.07 -10.50 6.73
C GLY A 144 -12.53 -10.97 5.37
N THR A 145 -12.07 -10.06 4.51
CA THR A 145 -11.45 -10.38 3.20
C THR A 145 -9.92 -10.54 3.25
N GLY A 146 -9.35 -10.47 4.46
CA GLY A 146 -7.91 -10.58 4.68
C GLY A 146 -7.14 -9.37 4.17
N TYR A 147 -5.86 -9.59 3.85
CA TYR A 147 -4.97 -8.54 3.37
C TYR A 147 -5.15 -8.26 1.89
N HIS A 148 -5.29 -6.96 1.59
CA HIS A 148 -5.29 -6.42 0.24
C HIS A 148 -3.98 -5.69 -0.04
N ARG A 149 -3.50 -5.84 -1.26
CA ARG A 149 -2.33 -5.12 -1.77
C ARG A 149 -2.76 -3.80 -2.38
N TYR A 150 -2.20 -2.70 -1.89
CA TYR A 150 -2.38 -1.39 -2.52
C TYR A 150 -1.14 -1.08 -3.34
N GLN A 151 -1.24 -1.30 -4.64
CA GLN A 151 -0.13 -1.21 -5.58
C GLN A 151 -0.06 0.18 -6.21
N PHE A 152 1.12 0.79 -6.10
CA PHE A 152 1.47 2.04 -6.74
C PHE A 152 2.40 1.76 -7.91
N TYR A 153 2.04 2.32 -9.06
CA TYR A 153 2.85 2.35 -10.25
C TYR A 153 3.14 3.80 -10.59
N LEU A 154 4.41 4.12 -10.79
CA LEU A 154 4.84 5.42 -11.29
C LEU A 154 5.35 5.23 -12.71
N TYR A 155 4.79 5.98 -13.66
CA TYR A 155 5.21 6.01 -15.06
C TYR A 155 5.75 7.40 -15.40
N GLU A 156 6.71 7.45 -16.31
CA GLU A 156 7.01 8.71 -17.00
C GLU A 156 5.85 9.02 -17.95
N GLN A 157 5.35 10.25 -17.93
CA GLN A 157 4.26 10.66 -18.80
C GLN A 157 4.83 11.06 -20.17
N PRO A 158 4.34 10.47 -21.28
CA PRO A 158 4.74 10.90 -22.61
C PRO A 158 4.40 12.38 -22.85
N LEU A 159 5.31 13.08 -23.53
CA LEU A 159 5.10 14.49 -23.89
C LEU A 159 3.85 14.62 -24.77
N TRP A 160 3.07 15.68 -24.53
CA TRP A 160 1.88 16.04 -25.31
C TRP A 160 0.74 15.01 -25.31
N VAL A 161 0.78 14.01 -24.43
CA VAL A 161 -0.32 13.07 -24.23
C VAL A 161 -1.20 13.55 -23.09
N ILE A 162 -2.47 13.77 -23.40
CA ILE A 162 -3.53 13.98 -22.41
C ILE A 162 -4.17 12.62 -22.15
N LEU A 163 -4.07 12.15 -20.91
CA LEU A 163 -4.67 10.89 -20.50
C LEU A 163 -6.13 11.12 -20.10
N TYR A 164 -7.01 10.24 -20.57
CA TYR A 164 -8.42 10.24 -20.21
C TYR A 164 -8.95 8.81 -20.16
N PHE A 165 -10.09 8.66 -19.49
CA PHE A 165 -10.83 7.39 -19.44
C PHE A 165 -11.83 7.29 -20.58
N LEU A 166 -11.92 6.10 -21.15
CA LEU A 166 -13.02 5.71 -22.02
C LEU A 166 -14.30 5.51 -21.18
N PRO A 167 -15.51 5.55 -21.79
CA PRO A 167 -16.76 5.35 -21.07
C PRO A 167 -16.79 4.07 -20.21
N GLU A 168 -16.22 2.98 -20.69
CA GLU A 168 -16.11 1.70 -19.98
C GLU A 168 -15.18 1.75 -18.76
N GLU A 169 -14.23 2.70 -18.73
CA GLU A 169 -13.26 2.87 -17.65
C GLU A 169 -13.74 3.83 -16.56
N ILE A 170 -14.91 4.46 -16.71
CA ILE A 170 -15.51 5.31 -15.67
C ILE A 170 -15.69 4.50 -14.37
N ARG A 171 -16.03 3.22 -14.49
CA ARG A 171 -16.09 2.30 -13.35
C ARG A 171 -14.68 2.01 -12.83
N ARG A 172 -14.56 1.99 -11.49
CA ARG A 172 -13.29 1.69 -10.82
C ARG A 172 -12.98 0.21 -10.73
N SER A 173 -14.01 -0.62 -10.64
CA SER A 173 -13.87 -2.08 -10.61
C SER A 173 -13.49 -2.61 -11.98
N THR A 174 -12.90 -3.81 -12.01
CA THR A 174 -12.63 -4.56 -13.25
C THR A 174 -11.88 -3.73 -14.29
N TRP A 175 -10.99 -2.83 -13.84
CA TRP A 175 -10.31 -1.92 -14.74
C TRP A 175 -9.17 -2.65 -15.47
N ASP A 176 -9.17 -2.52 -16.79
CA ASP A 176 -8.08 -3.02 -17.64
C ASP A 176 -6.90 -2.05 -17.61
N LEU A 177 -6.12 -2.15 -16.53
CA LEU A 177 -4.89 -1.38 -16.34
C LEU A 177 -3.92 -1.54 -17.51
N LYS A 178 -3.81 -2.75 -18.07
CA LYS A 178 -2.87 -3.03 -19.16
C LYS A 178 -3.30 -2.33 -20.44
N ALA A 179 -4.58 -2.40 -20.80
CA ALA A 179 -5.12 -1.67 -21.94
C ALA A 179 -4.95 -0.15 -21.78
N PHE A 180 -5.17 0.39 -20.58
CA PHE A 180 -4.93 1.81 -20.31
C PHE A 180 -3.46 2.19 -20.52
N VAL A 181 -2.51 1.44 -19.96
CA VAL A 181 -1.07 1.67 -20.11
C VAL A 181 -0.65 1.60 -21.57
N GLN A 182 -1.12 0.59 -22.31
CA GLN A 182 -0.81 0.39 -23.72
C GLN A 182 -1.39 1.50 -24.60
N ARG A 183 -2.67 1.84 -24.42
CA ARG A 183 -3.35 2.88 -25.19
C ARG A 183 -2.68 4.25 -25.03
N ASN A 184 -2.29 4.58 -23.80
CA ASN A 184 -1.62 5.85 -23.48
C ASN A 184 -0.09 5.81 -23.68
N LYS A 185 0.45 4.68 -24.16
CA LYS A 185 1.90 4.49 -24.44
C LYS A 185 2.80 4.82 -23.25
N LEU A 186 2.37 4.45 -22.03
CA LEU A 186 3.12 4.73 -20.80
C LEU A 186 4.39 3.87 -20.65
N GLY A 187 4.49 2.77 -21.40
CA GLY A 187 5.63 1.85 -21.30
C GLY A 187 5.66 1.12 -19.96
N GLU A 188 6.87 0.84 -19.49
CA GLU A 188 7.11 0.18 -18.20
C GLU A 188 7.18 1.19 -17.04
N PRO A 189 6.76 0.80 -15.82
CA PRO A 189 6.83 1.70 -14.68
C PRO A 189 8.28 2.04 -14.30
N VAL A 190 8.54 3.33 -14.08
CA VAL A 190 9.84 3.84 -13.60
C VAL A 190 10.07 3.54 -12.13
N ALA A 191 9.01 3.23 -11.37
CA ALA A 191 9.07 2.67 -10.02
C ALA A 191 7.73 2.03 -9.63
N THR A 192 7.80 1.05 -8.72
CA THR A 192 6.62 0.37 -8.18
C THR A 192 6.80 0.12 -6.69
N THR A 193 5.75 0.33 -5.91
CA THR A 193 5.75 -0.03 -4.49
C THR A 193 4.35 -0.45 -4.07
N GLN A 194 4.25 -1.19 -2.97
CA GLN A 194 2.96 -1.57 -2.42
C GLN A 194 3.00 -1.65 -0.90
N PHE A 195 1.83 -1.54 -0.28
CA PHE A 195 1.63 -1.99 1.09
C PHE A 195 0.46 -2.94 1.20
N LEU A 196 0.46 -3.74 2.26
CA LEU A 196 -0.64 -4.63 2.61
C LEU A 196 -1.41 -4.04 3.80
N ALA A 197 -2.73 -3.92 3.65
CA ALA A 197 -3.63 -3.54 4.73
C ALA A 197 -4.87 -4.45 4.75
N MET A 198 -5.44 -4.68 5.93
CA MET A 198 -6.68 -5.42 6.11
C MET A 198 -7.66 -4.68 7.01
N ASN A 199 -8.93 -5.08 6.96
CA ASN A 199 -9.97 -4.61 7.85
C ASN A 199 -10.51 -5.81 8.65
N PRO A 200 -10.27 -5.91 9.96
CA PRO A 200 -10.79 -7.01 10.77
C PRO A 200 -12.32 -7.05 10.79
N ILE A 201 -12.87 -8.25 10.99
CA ILE A 201 -14.28 -8.41 11.39
C ILE A 201 -14.42 -7.82 12.80
N GLN A 202 -15.44 -6.98 13.00
CA GLN A 202 -15.77 -6.39 14.31
C GLN A 202 -16.57 -7.35 15.17
#